data_AF-A0A177KJF9-F1
#
_entry.id   AF-A0A177KJF9-F1
#
_cell.length_a   1.000
_cell.length_b   1.000
_cell.length_c   1.000
_cell.angle_alpha   90.00
_cell.angle_beta   90.00
_cell.angle_gamma   90.00
#
_symmetry.space_group_name_H-M   'P 1'
#
loop_
_entity.id
_entity.type
_entity.pdbx_description
1 polymer ?
#
loop_
_entity_poly.entity_id
_entity_poly.type
_entity_poly.pdbx_seq_one_letter_code
_entity_poly.pdbx_strand_id
1 'polypeptide(L)'
;MTPSKLQYLFDVEHPLNQFEQYAEFIERSLRSEVGRYEKMAAEFDGEDQEGFWDWHMDEVSLYRSDFPNILRSSLLTSMYSFVESKLVALCHPTESGRTFSERNSSRKPLINKARDYLITELNVEFPVDTPAWKFIQNTNRIRNCLVHSGGDVSAFRSERKLRNIIADMEYVMIDQRDKIILDETFCLAFIDHSFVLLSALYNVQIEER
;
A
#
# COMPACT_ATOMS: atom_id res chain seq x y z
N MET A 1 13.92 -7.63 -25.00
CA MET A 1 12.63 -8.27 -25.34
C MET A 1 11.54 -7.51 -24.59
N THR A 2 10.58 -6.89 -25.27
CA THR A 2 9.48 -6.15 -24.63
C THR A 2 8.50 -7.14 -23.97
N PRO A 3 8.06 -6.91 -22.71
CA PRO A 3 7.07 -7.78 -22.07
C PRO A 3 5.81 -7.90 -22.93
N SER A 4 5.26 -9.11 -23.07
CA SER A 4 4.03 -9.29 -23.85
C SER A 4 2.80 -8.76 -23.10
N LYS A 5 1.77 -8.33 -23.82
CA LYS A 5 0.46 -7.99 -23.22
C LYS A 5 -0.10 -9.12 -22.34
N LEU A 6 0.15 -10.37 -22.75
CA LEU A 6 -0.26 -11.56 -21.99
C LEU A 6 0.51 -11.67 -20.67
N GLN A 7 1.81 -11.35 -20.68
CA GLN A 7 2.64 -11.31 -19.48
C GLN A 7 2.16 -10.23 -18.51
N TYR A 8 1.85 -9.03 -19.00
CA TYR A 8 1.25 -7.98 -18.17
C TYR A 8 -0.08 -8.44 -17.54
N LEU A 9 -0.96 -9.04 -18.33
CA LEU A 9 -2.27 -9.49 -17.86
C LEU A 9 -2.14 -10.48 -16.69
N PHE A 10 -1.28 -11.49 -16.81
CA PHE A 10 -1.12 -12.52 -15.79
C PHE A 10 -0.21 -12.11 -14.63
N ASP A 11 0.90 -11.41 -14.91
CA ASP A 11 1.90 -11.11 -13.88
C ASP A 11 1.60 -9.82 -13.12
N VAL A 12 0.77 -8.93 -13.67
CA VAL A 12 0.50 -7.60 -13.11
C VAL A 12 -0.98 -7.39 -12.87
N GLU A 13 -1.78 -7.37 -13.94
CA GLU A 13 -3.18 -6.94 -13.86
C GLU A 13 -4.03 -7.89 -13.01
N HIS A 14 -3.93 -9.20 -13.23
CA HIS A 14 -4.70 -10.16 -12.45
C HIS A 14 -4.35 -10.11 -10.94
N PRO A 15 -3.07 -10.13 -10.51
CA PRO A 15 -2.72 -9.96 -9.11
C PRO A 15 -3.17 -8.62 -8.49
N LEU A 16 -3.08 -7.51 -9.21
CA LEU A 16 -3.55 -6.21 -8.70
C LEU A 16 -5.08 -6.20 -8.51
N ASN A 17 -5.84 -6.74 -9.47
CA ASN A 17 -7.29 -6.93 -9.33
C ASN A 17 -7.64 -7.86 -8.15
N GLN A 18 -6.80 -8.85 -7.82
CA GLN A 18 -6.99 -9.70 -6.64
C GLN A 18 -6.75 -8.93 -5.34
N PHE A 19 -5.72 -8.07 -5.29
CA PHE A 19 -5.50 -7.19 -4.14
C PHE A 19 -6.66 -6.21 -3.95
N GLU A 20 -7.21 -5.67 -5.04
CA GLU A 20 -8.38 -4.78 -5.02
C GLU A 20 -9.60 -5.50 -4.44
N GLN A 21 -9.97 -6.65 -5.00
CA GLN A 21 -11.09 -7.46 -4.50
C GLN A 21 -10.91 -7.84 -3.02
N TYR A 22 -9.67 -8.14 -2.62
CA TYR A 22 -9.38 -8.45 -1.23
C TYR A 22 -9.53 -7.22 -0.32
N ALA A 23 -9.02 -6.05 -0.73
CA ALA A 23 -9.17 -4.79 0.00
C ALA A 23 -10.65 -4.48 0.23
N GLU A 24 -11.45 -4.51 -0.84
CA GLU A 24 -12.89 -4.25 -0.78
C GLU A 24 -13.63 -5.27 0.10
N PHE A 25 -13.29 -6.56 -0.03
CA PHE A 25 -13.88 -7.62 0.77
C PHE A 25 -13.64 -7.38 2.26
N ILE A 26 -12.41 -7.02 2.64
CA ILE A 26 -12.04 -6.77 4.03
C ILE A 26 -12.76 -5.54 4.58
N GLU A 27 -12.73 -4.41 3.88
CA GLU A 27 -13.40 -3.18 4.34
C GLU A 27 -14.92 -3.37 4.46
N ARG A 28 -15.53 -4.09 3.52
CA ARG A 28 -16.95 -4.46 3.62
C ARG A 28 -17.23 -5.37 4.82
N SER A 29 -16.34 -6.32 5.12
CA SER A 29 -16.50 -7.22 6.25
C SER A 29 -16.40 -6.47 7.58
N LEU A 30 -15.44 -5.55 7.71
CA LEU A 30 -15.28 -4.68 8.87
C LEU A 30 -16.52 -3.82 9.11
N ARG A 31 -17.01 -3.13 8.07
CA ARG A 31 -18.25 -2.34 8.14
C ARG A 31 -19.46 -3.19 8.48
N SER A 32 -19.54 -4.41 7.96
CA SER A 32 -20.63 -5.34 8.27
C SER A 32 -20.63 -5.72 9.75
N GLU A 33 -19.48 -6.03 10.34
CA GLU A 33 -19.41 -6.38 11.77
C GLU A 33 -19.78 -5.20 12.66
N VAL A 34 -19.27 -4.00 12.39
CA VAL A 34 -19.69 -2.78 13.10
C VAL A 34 -21.20 -2.56 12.97
N GLY A 35 -21.74 -2.70 11.77
CA GLY A 35 -23.17 -2.57 11.50
C GLY A 35 -24.05 -3.62 12.21
N ARG A 36 -23.50 -4.77 12.61
CA ARG A 36 -24.24 -5.75 13.43
C ARG A 36 -24.43 -5.24 14.85
N TYR A 37 -23.39 -4.68 15.46
CA TYR A 37 -23.50 -4.06 16.79
C TYR A 37 -24.46 -2.87 16.77
N GLU A 38 -24.42 -2.04 15.73
CA GLU A 38 -25.35 -0.91 15.56
C GLU A 38 -26.81 -1.36 15.47
N LYS A 39 -27.08 -2.47 14.77
CA LYS A 39 -28.43 -3.05 14.69
C LYS A 39 -28.90 -3.62 16.02
N MET A 40 -28.03 -4.33 16.74
CA MET A 40 -28.35 -4.88 18.07
C MET A 40 -28.60 -3.77 19.09
N ALA A 41 -27.76 -2.73 19.10
CA ALA A 41 -27.91 -1.58 19.97
C ALA A 41 -29.24 -0.83 19.74
N ALA A 42 -29.77 -0.86 18.51
CA ALA A 42 -31.05 -0.24 18.16
C ALA A 42 -32.28 -0.98 18.72
N GLU A 43 -32.11 -2.19 19.26
CA GLU A 43 -33.18 -2.93 19.96
C GLU A 43 -33.41 -2.44 21.40
N PHE A 44 -32.50 -1.62 21.92
CA PHE A 44 -32.55 -1.04 23.26
C PHE A 44 -32.78 0.48 23.20
N ASP A 45 -33.30 1.05 24.29
CA ASP A 45 -33.45 2.49 24.47
C ASP A 45 -32.86 2.97 25.81
N GLY A 46 -32.62 4.29 25.91
CA GLY A 46 -32.16 4.92 27.15
C GLY A 46 -30.92 4.26 27.77
N GLU A 47 -31.02 3.95 29.06
CA GLU A 47 -29.92 3.37 29.86
C GLU A 47 -29.53 1.96 29.39
N ASP A 48 -30.46 1.17 28.85
CA ASP A 48 -30.16 -0.18 28.35
C ASP A 48 -29.29 -0.13 27.09
N GLN A 49 -29.51 0.87 26.23
CA GLN A 49 -28.67 1.11 25.05
C GLN A 49 -27.26 1.55 25.43
N GLU A 50 -27.13 2.41 26.44
CA GLU A 50 -25.82 2.82 26.96
C GLU A 50 -25.07 1.62 27.56
N GLY A 51 -25.76 0.81 28.38
CA GLY A 51 -25.20 -0.42 28.95
C GLY A 51 -24.76 -1.43 27.89
N PHE A 52 -25.47 -1.54 26.77
CA PHE A 52 -25.05 -2.37 25.63
C PHE A 52 -23.72 -1.89 25.04
N TRP A 53 -23.57 -0.60 24.79
CA TRP A 53 -22.34 -0.04 24.22
C TRP A 53 -21.16 -0.16 25.19
N ASP A 54 -21.37 0.07 26.48
CA ASP A 54 -20.34 -0.10 27.51
C ASP A 54 -19.85 -1.56 27.57
N TRP A 55 -20.78 -2.51 27.48
CA TRP A 55 -20.45 -3.94 27.49
C TRP A 55 -19.68 -4.39 26.24
N HIS A 56 -19.94 -3.77 25.10
CA HIS A 56 -19.37 -4.17 23.79
C HIS A 56 -18.32 -3.21 23.24
N MET A 57 -17.87 -2.23 24.04
CA MET A 57 -16.97 -1.17 23.58
C MET A 57 -15.66 -1.73 23.02
N ASP A 58 -15.10 -2.72 23.71
CA ASP A 58 -13.83 -3.34 23.32
C ASP A 58 -13.96 -4.09 21.99
N GLU A 59 -15.01 -4.90 21.80
CA GLU A 59 -15.23 -5.62 20.55
C GLU A 59 -15.49 -4.67 19.38
N VAL A 60 -16.29 -3.63 19.61
CA VAL A 60 -16.56 -2.62 18.57
C VAL A 60 -15.27 -1.87 18.21
N SER A 61 -14.41 -1.58 19.19
CA SER A 61 -13.10 -0.95 18.96
C SER A 61 -12.20 -1.83 18.07
N LEU A 62 -12.23 -3.15 18.24
CA LEU A 62 -11.46 -4.07 17.39
C LEU A 62 -11.83 -3.89 15.90
N TYR A 63 -13.12 -3.81 15.58
CA TYR A 63 -13.58 -3.68 14.19
C TYR A 63 -13.48 -2.25 13.64
N ARG A 64 -13.60 -1.23 14.50
CA ARG A 64 -13.53 0.19 14.08
C ARG A 64 -12.11 0.74 13.97
N SER A 65 -11.18 0.24 14.78
CA SER A 65 -9.82 0.80 14.88
C SER A 65 -8.74 -0.25 14.66
N ASP A 66 -8.71 -1.30 15.48
CA ASP A 66 -7.49 -2.11 15.60
C ASP A 66 -7.29 -3.04 14.40
N PHE A 67 -8.33 -3.77 14.00
CA PHE A 67 -8.29 -4.62 12.82
C PHE A 67 -8.10 -3.83 11.52
N PRO A 68 -8.82 -2.72 11.24
CA PRO A 68 -8.54 -1.90 10.07
C PRO A 68 -7.06 -1.49 9.96
N ASN A 69 -6.45 -1.02 11.05
CA ASN A 69 -5.05 -0.60 11.05
C ASN A 69 -4.10 -1.76 10.75
N ILE A 70 -4.30 -2.92 11.38
CA ILE A 70 -3.50 -4.13 11.15
C ILE A 70 -3.65 -4.61 9.70
N LEU A 71 -4.88 -4.67 9.21
CA LEU A 71 -5.21 -5.21 7.89
C LEU A 71 -4.66 -4.31 6.78
N ARG A 72 -4.90 -3.00 6.84
CA ARG A 72 -4.39 -2.02 5.86
C ARG A 72 -2.86 -2.00 5.82
N SER A 73 -2.21 -2.02 6.99
CA SER A 73 -0.74 -2.03 7.07
C SER A 73 -0.12 -3.32 6.51
N SER A 74 -0.76 -4.46 6.77
CA SER A 74 -0.33 -5.76 6.26
C SER A 74 -0.53 -5.86 4.75
N LEU A 75 -1.70 -5.42 4.26
CA LEU A 75 -2.02 -5.39 2.84
C LEU A 75 -1.07 -4.46 2.08
N LEU A 76 -0.83 -3.25 2.60
CA LEU A 76 0.16 -2.33 2.04
C LEU A 76 1.55 -2.99 1.93
N THR A 77 2.00 -3.66 2.98
CA THR A 77 3.31 -4.33 2.97
C THR A 77 3.39 -5.40 1.87
N SER A 78 2.32 -6.18 1.69
CA SER A 78 2.21 -7.18 0.62
C SER A 78 2.20 -6.55 -0.76
N MET A 79 1.34 -5.55 -1.00
CA MET A 79 1.24 -4.87 -2.29
C MET A 79 2.54 -4.14 -2.66
N TYR A 80 3.19 -3.50 -1.70
CA TYR A 80 4.48 -2.84 -1.92
C TYR A 80 5.56 -3.85 -2.30
N SER A 81 5.61 -4.99 -1.60
CA SER A 81 6.56 -6.07 -1.92
C SER A 81 6.28 -6.66 -3.30
N PHE A 82 5.01 -6.78 -3.69
CA PHE A 82 4.61 -7.17 -5.04
C PHE A 82 5.16 -6.21 -6.10
N VAL A 83 4.92 -4.91 -5.98
CA VAL A 83 5.45 -3.91 -6.94
C VAL A 83 6.96 -3.98 -7.01
N GLU A 84 7.65 -4.06 -5.87
CA GLU A 84 9.10 -4.18 -5.81
C GLU A 84 9.59 -5.44 -6.54
N SER A 85 8.93 -6.58 -6.34
CA SER A 85 9.26 -7.84 -7.04
C SER A 85 9.12 -7.71 -8.56
N LYS A 86 8.12 -6.96 -9.05
CA LYS A 86 7.91 -6.77 -10.50
C LYS A 86 8.98 -5.88 -11.11
N LEU A 87 9.38 -4.82 -10.42
CA LEU A 87 10.52 -4.00 -10.88
C LEU A 87 11.82 -4.81 -10.90
N VAL A 88 12.05 -5.65 -9.89
CA VAL A 88 13.22 -6.54 -9.86
C VAL A 88 13.17 -7.56 -11.00
N ALA A 89 12.01 -8.16 -11.28
CA ALA A 89 11.85 -9.09 -12.39
C ALA A 89 12.20 -8.45 -13.74
N LEU A 90 11.81 -7.18 -13.94
CA LEU A 90 12.19 -6.39 -15.12
C LEU A 90 13.70 -6.10 -15.21
N CYS A 91 14.47 -6.22 -14.13
CA CYS A 91 15.93 -6.07 -14.13
C CYS A 91 16.67 -7.33 -14.60
N HIS A 92 15.98 -8.46 -14.73
CA HIS A 92 16.57 -9.75 -15.13
C HIS A 92 16.19 -10.24 -16.55
N PRO A 93 16.18 -9.41 -17.62
CA PRO A 93 16.09 -9.95 -18.96
C PRO A 93 17.44 -10.54 -19.34
N THR A 94 17.47 -11.87 -19.40
CA THR A 94 18.47 -12.71 -20.08
C THR A 94 18.91 -12.05 -21.40
N GLU A 95 20.14 -11.52 -21.44
CA GLU A 95 21.02 -11.29 -22.61
C GLU A 95 22.15 -10.26 -22.31
N SER A 96 22.00 -9.38 -21.30
CA SER A 96 22.93 -8.26 -21.08
C SER A 96 24.28 -8.60 -20.44
N GLY A 97 24.46 -9.82 -19.92
CA GLY A 97 25.68 -10.26 -19.22
C GLY A 97 25.96 -9.53 -17.89
N ARG A 98 25.14 -8.56 -17.48
CA ARG A 98 25.23 -7.85 -16.19
C ARG A 98 24.17 -8.38 -15.24
N THR A 99 24.58 -8.68 -14.01
CA THR A 99 23.69 -9.23 -12.98
C THR A 99 23.19 -8.11 -12.07
N PHE A 100 21.87 -7.90 -12.05
CA PHE A 100 21.25 -7.08 -11.01
C PHE A 100 21.55 -7.69 -9.64
N SER A 101 22.18 -6.90 -8.76
CA SER A 101 22.53 -7.33 -7.41
C SER A 101 21.67 -6.59 -6.39
N GLU A 102 20.72 -7.33 -5.80
CA GLU A 102 19.89 -6.85 -4.69
C GLU A 102 20.75 -6.41 -3.49
N ARG A 103 21.88 -7.09 -3.28
CA ARG A 103 22.81 -6.91 -2.15
C ARG A 103 23.83 -5.78 -2.31
N ASN A 104 23.81 -5.01 -3.40
CA ASN A 104 24.79 -3.93 -3.60
C ASN A 104 24.81 -2.94 -2.42
N SER A 105 26.02 -2.47 -2.06
CA SER A 105 26.43 -1.73 -0.85
C SER A 105 25.73 -0.38 -0.59
N SER A 106 24.78 0.02 -1.42
CA SER A 106 24.04 1.26 -1.24
C SER A 106 22.90 1.09 -0.23
N ARG A 107 22.75 2.07 0.68
CA ARG A 107 21.62 2.19 1.61
C ARG A 107 20.30 2.61 0.93
N LYS A 108 20.21 2.46 -0.39
CA LYS A 108 19.01 2.83 -1.18
C LYS A 108 17.95 1.75 -1.04
N PRO A 109 16.64 2.10 -0.99
CA PRO A 109 15.57 1.12 -1.09
C PRO A 109 15.66 0.28 -2.36
N LEU A 110 15.26 -1.00 -2.29
CA LEU A 110 15.39 -1.94 -3.42
C LEU A 110 14.61 -1.46 -4.65
N ILE A 111 13.39 -0.92 -4.48
CA ILE A 111 12.63 -0.29 -5.57
C ILE A 111 13.43 0.78 -6.35
N ASN A 112 14.24 1.59 -5.65
CA ASN A 112 15.06 2.64 -6.28
C ASN A 112 16.30 2.05 -6.96
N LYS A 113 16.84 0.95 -6.42
CA LYS A 113 17.94 0.21 -7.09
C LYS A 113 17.45 -0.40 -8.40
N ALA A 114 16.27 -1.03 -8.39
CA ALA A 114 15.65 -1.61 -9.58
C ALA A 114 15.40 -0.53 -10.64
N ARG A 115 14.79 0.60 -10.27
CA ARG A 115 14.65 1.77 -11.14
C ARG A 115 15.98 2.23 -11.72
N ASP A 116 16.99 2.47 -10.88
CA ASP A 116 18.29 2.97 -11.34
C ASP A 116 18.89 2.02 -12.39
N TYR A 117 18.82 0.70 -12.15
CA TYR A 117 19.27 -0.32 -13.09
C TYR A 117 18.48 -0.33 -14.40
N LEU A 118 17.14 -0.27 -14.34
CA LEU A 118 16.27 -0.21 -15.51
C LEU A 118 16.64 0.99 -16.41
N ILE A 119 16.90 2.14 -15.81
CA ILE A 119 17.29 3.36 -16.54
C ILE A 119 18.71 3.24 -17.12
N THR A 120 19.71 2.92 -16.29
CA THR A 120 21.12 3.07 -16.69
C THR A 120 21.67 1.87 -17.45
N GLU A 121 21.21 0.66 -17.13
CA GLU A 121 21.75 -0.59 -17.68
C GLU A 121 20.89 -1.15 -18.81
N LEU A 122 19.57 -0.93 -18.73
CA LEU A 122 18.60 -1.45 -19.71
C LEU A 122 17.99 -0.36 -20.60
N ASN A 123 18.33 0.92 -20.38
CA ASN A 123 17.81 2.07 -21.13
C ASN A 123 16.27 2.12 -21.20
N VAL A 124 15.60 1.71 -20.14
CA VAL A 124 14.14 1.78 -20.03
C VAL A 124 13.70 3.21 -19.76
N GLU A 125 12.70 3.69 -20.50
CA GLU A 125 12.03 4.96 -20.22
C GLU A 125 11.17 4.82 -18.96
N PHE A 126 11.77 5.08 -17.80
CA PHE A 126 11.10 4.96 -16.52
C PHE A 126 10.30 6.24 -16.21
N PRO A 127 9.03 6.15 -15.77
CA PRO A 127 8.15 7.30 -15.52
C PRO A 127 8.48 8.04 -14.20
N VAL A 128 9.71 8.55 -14.06
CA VAL A 128 10.26 9.13 -12.81
C VAL A 128 9.56 10.41 -12.34
N ASP A 129 8.97 11.17 -13.26
CA ASP A 129 8.32 12.44 -12.94
C ASP A 129 6.79 12.30 -12.79
N THR A 130 6.27 11.07 -12.78
CA THR A 130 4.83 10.83 -12.66
C THR A 130 4.34 10.91 -11.22
N PRO A 131 3.09 11.37 -10.99
CA PRO A 131 2.45 11.30 -9.69
C PRO A 131 2.43 9.89 -9.11
N ALA A 132 2.21 8.88 -9.95
CA ALA A 132 2.21 7.47 -9.54
C ALA A 132 3.54 7.02 -8.94
N TRP A 133 4.67 7.35 -9.60
CA TRP A 133 5.97 7.04 -9.05
C TRP A 133 6.24 7.79 -7.74
N LYS A 134 5.92 9.10 -7.68
CA LYS A 134 6.08 9.89 -6.45
C LYS A 134 5.26 9.31 -5.29
N PHE A 135 4.03 8.89 -5.55
CA PHE A 135 3.15 8.26 -4.57
C PHE A 135 3.77 6.96 -4.02
N ILE A 136 4.24 6.08 -4.89
CA ILE A 136 4.89 4.81 -4.51
C ILE A 136 6.16 5.09 -3.68
N GLN A 137 6.97 6.08 -4.08
CA GLN A 137 8.17 6.45 -3.32
C GLN A 137 7.86 6.99 -1.91
N ASN A 138 6.82 7.82 -1.79
CA ASN A 138 6.37 8.33 -0.50
C ASN A 138 5.83 7.20 0.38
N THR A 139 5.04 6.31 -0.22
CA THR A 139 4.47 5.12 0.43
C THR A 139 5.54 4.21 1.02
N ASN A 140 6.71 4.09 0.39
CA ASN A 140 7.83 3.33 0.96
C ASN A 140 8.18 3.77 2.39
N ARG A 141 8.17 5.08 2.65
CA ARG A 141 8.53 5.63 3.95
C ARG A 141 7.46 5.36 4.99
N ILE A 142 6.20 5.43 4.59
CA ILE A 142 5.04 5.04 5.40
C ILE A 142 5.17 3.56 5.77
N ARG A 143 5.34 2.68 4.78
CA ARG A 143 5.56 1.23 4.98
C ARG A 143 6.71 0.96 5.94
N ASN A 144 7.84 1.65 5.77
CA ASN A 144 9.00 1.46 6.65
C ASN A 144 8.71 1.87 8.09
N CYS A 145 7.94 2.94 8.33
CA CYS A 145 7.52 3.32 9.68
C CYS A 145 6.54 2.29 10.27
N LEU A 146 5.57 1.82 9.48
CA LEU A 146 4.64 0.77 9.89
C LEU A 146 5.39 -0.51 10.31
N VAL A 147 6.32 -0.98 9.49
CA VAL A 147 7.06 -2.23 9.73
C VAL A 147 8.10 -2.12 10.84
N HIS A 148 8.88 -1.02 10.90
CA HIS A 148 10.02 -0.93 11.81
C HIS A 148 9.72 -0.23 13.13
N SER A 149 8.64 0.54 13.19
CA SER A 149 8.26 1.34 14.36
C SER A 149 6.81 1.09 14.78
N GLY A 150 6.12 0.09 14.20
CA GLY A 150 4.70 -0.15 14.49
C GLY A 150 3.82 1.05 14.17
N GLY A 151 4.22 1.86 13.18
CA GLY A 151 3.54 3.10 12.81
C GLY A 151 3.83 4.29 13.73
N ASP A 152 4.71 4.15 14.72
CA ASP A 152 5.12 5.25 15.59
C ASP A 152 6.02 6.25 14.85
N VAL A 153 5.49 7.45 14.60
CA VAL A 153 6.18 8.49 13.85
C VAL A 153 7.34 9.06 14.69
N SER A 154 7.15 9.29 15.99
CA SER A 154 8.17 9.80 16.91
C SER A 154 9.36 8.86 17.05
N ALA A 155 9.14 7.55 16.99
CA ALA A 155 10.21 6.56 17.06
C ALA A 155 10.92 6.35 15.71
N PHE A 156 10.47 6.99 14.63
CA PHE A 156 11.03 6.79 13.30
C PHE A 156 12.23 7.69 13.04
N ARG A 157 13.37 7.10 12.63
CA ARG A 157 14.65 7.81 12.41
C ARG A 157 14.57 9.06 11.51
N SER A 158 13.57 9.14 10.62
CA SER A 158 13.37 10.27 9.70
C SER A 158 12.03 10.97 9.93
N GLU A 159 11.58 11.06 11.18
CA GLU A 159 10.32 11.66 11.63
C GLU A 159 9.93 12.93 10.87
N ARG A 160 10.73 14.00 10.94
CA ARG A 160 10.41 15.29 10.29
C ARG A 160 10.09 15.15 8.80
N LYS A 161 10.85 14.30 8.09
CA LYS A 161 10.62 14.08 6.66
C LYS A 161 9.38 13.21 6.41
N LEU A 162 9.11 12.25 7.29
CA LEU A 162 7.90 11.44 7.23
C LEU A 162 6.65 12.30 7.47
N ARG A 163 6.66 13.17 8.48
CA ARG A 163 5.57 14.12 8.74
C ARG A 163 5.27 15.00 7.54
N ASN A 164 6.30 15.59 6.91
CA ASN A 164 6.10 16.40 5.71
C ASN A 164 5.48 15.60 4.55
N ILE A 165 5.86 14.33 4.40
CA ILE A 165 5.27 13.46 3.38
C ILE A 165 3.80 13.16 3.69
N ILE A 166 3.48 12.85 4.94
CA ILE A 166 2.11 12.55 5.35
C ILE A 166 1.23 13.79 5.19
N ALA A 167 1.73 14.98 5.52
CA ALA A 167 0.99 16.24 5.33
C ALA A 167 0.62 16.52 3.85
N ASP A 168 1.38 15.97 2.90
CA ASP A 168 1.14 16.10 1.46
C ASP A 168 0.32 14.91 0.88
N MET A 169 -0.14 13.96 1.71
CA MET A 169 -0.89 12.78 1.28
C MET A 169 -2.31 12.80 1.84
N GLU A 170 -3.29 12.60 0.95
CA GLU A 170 -4.72 12.65 1.29
C GLU A 170 -5.18 11.51 2.21
N TYR A 171 -4.66 10.30 1.97
CA TYR A 171 -5.18 9.06 2.55
C TYR A 171 -4.43 8.58 3.82
N VAL A 172 -3.63 9.46 4.43
CA VAL A 172 -2.75 9.10 5.55
C VAL A 172 -2.83 10.19 6.60
N MET A 173 -3.02 9.76 7.85
CA MET A 173 -3.09 10.68 8.98
C MET A 173 -2.16 10.22 10.10
N ILE A 174 -1.89 11.13 11.04
CA ILE A 174 -1.22 10.83 12.29
C ILE A 174 -2.22 11.09 13.41
N ASP A 175 -2.47 10.10 14.26
CA ASP A 175 -3.39 10.23 15.38
C ASP A 175 -2.77 11.01 16.56
N GLN A 176 -3.54 11.16 17.64
CA GLN A 176 -3.10 11.87 18.85
C GLN A 176 -1.97 11.15 19.61
N ARG A 177 -1.74 9.87 19.32
CA ARG A 177 -0.68 9.02 19.91
C ARG A 177 0.53 8.94 18.98
N ASP A 178 0.58 9.78 17.95
CA ASP A 178 1.64 9.82 16.96
C ASP A 178 1.78 8.54 16.11
N LYS A 179 0.67 7.82 15.94
CA LYS A 179 0.58 6.63 15.10
C LYS A 179 0.07 6.97 13.71
N ILE A 180 0.67 6.36 12.70
CA ILE A 180 0.16 6.38 11.32
C ILE A 180 -1.18 5.64 11.27
N ILE A 181 -2.19 6.31 10.75
CA ILE A 181 -3.50 5.74 10.39
C ILE A 181 -3.65 5.83 8.88
N LEU A 182 -3.97 4.69 8.25
CA LEU A 182 -4.27 4.62 6.82
C LEU A 182 -5.78 4.68 6.62
N ASP A 183 -6.24 5.51 5.68
CA ASP A 183 -7.64 5.56 5.28
C ASP A 183 -8.09 4.26 4.57
N GLU A 184 -9.39 3.96 4.57
CA GLU A 184 -9.95 2.79 3.87
C GLU A 184 -9.66 2.78 2.36
N THR A 185 -9.53 3.96 1.76
CA THR A 185 -9.23 4.12 0.33
C THR A 185 -7.74 4.08 0.02
N PHE A 186 -6.85 4.13 1.01
CA PHE A 186 -5.39 4.16 0.80
C PHE A 186 -4.91 2.99 -0.04
N CYS A 187 -5.41 1.78 0.25
CA CYS A 187 -4.98 0.57 -0.45
C CYS A 187 -5.40 0.59 -1.92
N LEU A 188 -6.59 1.11 -2.23
CA LEU A 188 -7.08 1.28 -3.59
C LEU A 188 -6.23 2.31 -4.36
N ALA A 189 -5.95 3.46 -3.75
CA ALA A 189 -5.06 4.46 -4.35
C ALA A 189 -3.66 3.90 -4.65
N PHE A 190 -3.11 3.05 -3.77
CA PHE A 190 -1.84 2.37 -4.03
C PHE A 190 -1.93 1.41 -5.22
N ILE A 191 -3.03 0.68 -5.35
CA ILE A 191 -3.28 -0.23 -6.48
C ILE A 191 -3.35 0.57 -7.80
N ASP A 192 -4.09 1.68 -7.83
CA ASP A 192 -4.22 2.54 -9.01
C ASP A 192 -2.87 3.08 -9.48
N HIS A 193 -2.07 3.61 -8.53
CA HIS A 193 -0.73 4.08 -8.85
C HIS A 193 0.20 2.94 -9.28
N SER A 194 -0.01 1.72 -8.77
CA SER A 194 0.73 0.53 -9.20
C SER A 194 0.36 0.11 -10.62
N PHE A 195 -0.92 0.18 -11.00
CA PHE A 195 -1.39 -0.05 -12.36
C PHE A 195 -0.74 0.94 -13.33
N VAL A 196 -0.76 2.24 -13.01
CA VAL A 196 -0.15 3.28 -13.85
C VAL A 196 1.35 3.03 -14.06
N LEU A 197 2.09 2.78 -12.97
CA LEU A 197 3.54 2.53 -13.05
C LEU A 197 3.86 1.28 -13.88
N LEU A 198 3.22 0.16 -13.57
CA LEU A 198 3.57 -1.12 -14.18
C LEU A 198 3.07 -1.22 -15.62
N SER A 199 1.94 -0.60 -15.98
CA SER A 199 1.50 -0.54 -17.38
C SER A 199 2.47 0.23 -18.25
N ALA A 200 2.98 1.37 -17.75
CA ALA A 200 3.99 2.16 -18.45
C ALA A 200 5.26 1.33 -18.69
N LEU A 201 5.72 0.57 -17.69
CA LEU A 201 6.93 -0.25 -17.80
C LEU A 201 6.76 -1.50 -18.67
N TYR A 202 5.54 -2.03 -18.77
CA TYR A 202 5.21 -3.16 -19.64
C TYR A 202 4.76 -2.69 -21.04
N ASN A 203 4.80 -1.38 -21.33
CA ASN A 203 4.35 -0.77 -22.59
C ASN A 203 2.90 -1.14 -22.97
N VAL A 204 2.01 -1.20 -21.99
CA VAL A 204 0.58 -1.44 -22.20
C VAL A 204 -0.17 -0.12 -22.09
N GLN A 205 -0.90 0.26 -23.13
CA GLN A 205 -1.84 1.39 -23.03
C GLN A 205 -3.01 0.95 -22.14
N ILE A 206 -3.18 1.63 -21.00
CA ILE A 206 -4.38 1.49 -20.16
C ILE A 206 -5.51 2.19 -20.93
N GLU A 207 -6.48 1.43 -21.43
CA GLU A 207 -7.77 2.00 -21.81
C GLU A 207 -8.44 2.44 -20.50
N GLU A 208 -8.79 3.73 -20.40
CA GLU A 208 -9.42 4.32 -19.21
C GLU A 208 -10.60 3.43 -18.76
N ARG A 209 -10.52 2.93 -17.52
CA ARG A 209 -11.62 2.24 -16.83
C ARG A 209 -12.54 3.26 -16.16
#